data_AF-A0A0G1M6B2-F1
#
_entry.id   AF-A0A0G1M6B2-F1
#
_cell.length_a   1.000
_cell.length_b   1.000
_cell.length_c   1.000
_cell.angle_alpha   90.00
_cell.angle_beta   90.00
_cell.angle_gamma   90.00
#
_symmetry.space_group_name_H-M   'P 1'
#
loop_
_entity.id
_entity.type
_entity.pdbx_description
1 polymer ?
#
loop_
_entity_poly.entity_id
_entity_poly.type
_entity_poly.pdbx_seq_one_letter_code
_entity_poly.pdbx_strand_id
1 'polypeptide(L)'
;MVWIKKHFWEIALVILLFTIGFYFRLKGISTNHSFWSDEAFTSAIARDILIGKTSFTNGISVLEYQRMQIISNLISFKLFGLSEWSARIPSVLWGSLGIVFAYLLAKRHSNRGGGFLAAFLFTFLQLNLAHSTSCYYLFCRQKYCTCHCLGNTSHII
;
A
#
# COMPACT_ATOMS: atom_id res chain seq x y z
N MET A 1 -16.09 -13.36 -27.27
CA MET A 1 -14.70 -13.26 -27.80
C MET A 1 -14.43 -12.05 -28.70
N VAL A 2 -15.40 -11.55 -29.48
CA VAL A 2 -15.19 -10.43 -30.43
C VAL A 2 -14.80 -9.11 -29.73
N TRP A 3 -15.34 -8.84 -28.54
CA TRP A 3 -15.05 -7.61 -27.78
C TRP A 3 -13.60 -7.52 -27.29
N ILE A 4 -13.03 -8.65 -26.84
CA ILE A 4 -11.66 -8.72 -26.33
C ILE A 4 -10.65 -8.47 -27.46
N LYS A 5 -10.88 -9.01 -28.67
CA LYS A 5 -10.00 -8.76 -29.82
C LYS A 5 -9.95 -7.27 -30.20
N LYS A 6 -11.07 -6.55 -30.08
CA LYS A 6 -11.17 -5.12 -30.42
C LYS A 6 -10.41 -4.22 -29.44
N HIS A 7 -10.38 -4.58 -28.15
CA HIS A 7 -9.70 -3.82 -27.09
C HIS A 7 -8.43 -4.50 -26.59
N PHE A 8 -7.89 -5.46 -27.34
CA PHE A 8 -6.75 -6.28 -26.91
C PHE A 8 -5.55 -5.43 -26.50
N TRP A 9 -5.19 -4.45 -27.34
CA TRP A 9 -4.09 -3.53 -27.07
C TRP A 9 -4.32 -2.66 -25.84
N GLU A 10 -5.56 -2.25 -25.59
CA GLU A 10 -5.90 -1.45 -24.41
C GLU A 10 -5.70 -2.27 -23.13
N ILE A 11 -6.22 -3.50 -23.14
CA ILE A 11 -6.13 -4.42 -22.01
C ILE A 11 -4.67 -4.81 -21.77
N ALA A 12 -3.91 -5.12 -22.82
CA ALA A 12 -2.50 -5.45 -22.73
C ALA A 12 -1.68 -4.30 -22.12
N LEU A 13 -1.96 -3.05 -22.50
CA LEU A 13 -1.27 -1.87 -21.97
C LEU A 13 -1.60 -1.64 -20.50
N VAL A 14 -2.88 -1.76 -20.10
CA VAL A 14 -3.27 -1.66 -18.68
C VAL A 14 -2.62 -2.78 -17.85
N ILE A 15 -2.59 -4.00 -18.37
CA ILE A 15 -1.90 -5.12 -17.71
C ILE A 15 -0.41 -4.84 -17.58
N LEU A 16 0.24 -4.30 -18.62
CA LEU A 16 1.65 -3.92 -18.58
C LEU A 16 1.91 -2.83 -17.51
N LEU A 17 1.08 -1.78 -17.45
CA LEU A 17 1.22 -0.74 -16.43
C LEU A 17 0.97 -1.29 -15.03
N PHE A 18 0.02 -2.20 -14.88
CA PHE A 18 -0.25 -2.89 -13.62
C PHE A 18 0.94 -3.75 -13.18
N THR A 19 1.53 -4.56 -14.08
CA THR A 19 2.67 -5.42 -13.72
C THR A 19 3.91 -4.60 -13.38
N ILE A 20 4.19 -3.51 -14.12
CA ILE A 20 5.27 -2.57 -13.80
C ILE A 20 5.03 -1.92 -12.44
N GLY A 21 3.83 -1.39 -12.20
CA GLY A 21 3.48 -0.75 -10.93
C GLY A 21 3.50 -1.69 -9.73
N PHE A 22 3.09 -2.94 -9.93
CA PHE A 22 3.15 -3.99 -8.92
C PHE A 22 4.61 -4.39 -8.62
N TYR A 23 5.44 -4.55 -9.65
CA TYR A 23 6.86 -4.86 -9.48
C TYR A 23 7.60 -3.77 -8.68
N PHE A 24 7.38 -2.49 -9.00
CA PHE A 24 7.99 -1.40 -8.24
C PHE A 24 7.55 -1.39 -6.77
N ARG A 25 6.26 -1.65 -6.51
CA ARG A 25 5.73 -1.73 -5.14
C ARG A 25 6.31 -2.91 -4.36
N LEU A 26 6.44 -4.09 -4.97
CA LEU A 26 7.09 -5.25 -4.34
C LEU A 26 8.57 -4.98 -4.01
N LYS A 27 9.30 -4.35 -4.93
CA LYS A 27 10.68 -3.92 -4.69
C LYS A 27 10.78 -2.94 -3.51
N GLY A 28 9.81 -2.03 -3.38
CA GLY A 28 9.74 -1.09 -2.26
C GLY A 28 9.48 -1.74 -0.90
N ILE A 29 8.75 -2.85 -0.83
CA ILE A 29 8.57 -3.59 0.44
C ILE A 29 9.83 -4.37 0.82
N SER A 30 10.59 -4.88 -0.17
CA SER A 30 11.76 -5.74 0.08
C SER A 30 12.91 -5.02 0.80
N THR A 31 12.94 -3.70 0.77
CA THR A 31 13.87 -2.90 1.57
C THR A 31 13.33 -2.84 3.01
N ASN A 32 13.91 -3.62 3.92
CA ASN A 32 13.54 -3.72 5.34
C ASN A 32 13.65 -2.36 6.06
N HIS A 33 12.62 -1.55 5.94
CA HIS A 33 12.46 -0.28 6.66
C HIS A 33 11.56 -0.47 7.88
N SER A 34 11.87 0.25 8.95
CA SER A 34 11.03 0.31 10.15
C SER A 34 9.61 0.77 9.82
N PHE A 35 8.63 0.25 10.55
CA PHE A 35 7.25 0.71 10.43
C PHE A 35 7.11 2.19 10.77
N TRP A 36 6.22 2.86 10.04
CA TRP A 36 5.70 4.15 10.50
C TRP A 36 4.77 3.92 11.70
N SER A 37 4.63 4.93 12.56
CA SER A 37 3.81 4.86 13.77
C SER A 37 2.36 4.40 13.53
N ASP A 38 1.73 4.76 12.42
CA ASP A 38 0.35 4.39 12.07
C ASP A 38 0.25 2.96 11.53
N GLU A 39 1.21 2.55 10.72
CA GLU A 39 1.35 1.16 10.25
C GLU A 39 1.64 0.21 11.41
N ALA A 40 2.52 0.59 12.34
CA ALA A 40 2.82 -0.16 13.55
C ALA A 40 1.57 -0.32 14.43
N PHE A 41 0.77 0.73 14.59
CA PHE A 41 -0.41 0.69 15.44
C PHE A 41 -1.53 -0.18 14.85
N THR A 42 -1.81 -0.05 13.55
CA THR A 42 -2.81 -0.89 12.86
C THR A 42 -2.39 -2.35 12.76
N SER A 43 -1.09 -2.63 12.54
CA SER A 43 -0.56 -4.00 12.53
C SER A 43 -0.51 -4.64 13.93
N ALA A 44 -0.22 -3.87 14.98
CA ALA A 44 -0.26 -4.34 16.36
C ALA A 44 -1.68 -4.77 16.77
N ILE A 45 -2.70 -3.95 16.46
CA ILE A 45 -4.10 -4.29 16.75
C ILE A 45 -4.52 -5.55 15.98
N ALA A 46 -4.19 -5.64 14.68
CA ALA A 46 -4.50 -6.83 13.89
C ALA A 46 -3.80 -8.09 14.43
N ARG A 47 -2.56 -7.97 14.92
CA ARG A 47 -1.83 -9.05 15.60
C ARG A 47 -2.51 -9.45 16.91
N ASP A 48 -2.92 -8.49 17.73
CA ASP A 48 -3.56 -8.78 19.01
C ASP A 48 -4.93 -9.45 18.85
N ILE A 49 -5.68 -9.12 17.78
CA ILE A 49 -6.90 -9.83 17.39
C ILE A 49 -6.58 -11.28 16.98
N LEU A 50 -5.50 -11.49 16.20
CA LEU A 50 -5.11 -12.83 15.74
C LEU A 50 -4.65 -13.74 16.89
N ILE A 51 -3.90 -13.19 17.85
CA ILE A 51 -3.42 -13.90 19.05
C ILE A 51 -4.56 -14.14 20.06
N GLY A 52 -5.70 -13.45 19.91
CA GLY A 52 -6.85 -13.57 20.81
C GLY A 52 -6.74 -12.74 22.09
N LYS A 53 -5.84 -11.74 22.13
CA LYS A 53 -5.76 -10.78 23.25
C LYS A 53 -6.95 -9.83 23.28
N THR A 54 -7.53 -9.54 22.13
CA THR A 54 -8.69 -8.65 21.98
C THR A 54 -9.78 -9.33 21.15
N SER A 55 -11.04 -9.13 21.52
CA SER A 55 -12.17 -9.57 20.71
C SER A 55 -12.20 -8.80 19.39
N PHE A 56 -12.60 -9.45 18.30
CA PHE A 56 -12.65 -8.86 16.95
C PHE A 56 -13.40 -7.51 16.91
N THR A 57 -14.55 -7.43 17.58
CA THR A 57 -15.37 -6.22 17.66
C THR A 57 -14.65 -5.09 18.37
N ASN A 58 -14.11 -5.37 19.56
CA ASN A 58 -13.41 -4.38 20.38
C ASN A 58 -12.12 -3.89 19.71
N GLY A 59 -11.36 -4.79 19.08
CA GLY A 59 -10.12 -4.46 18.38
C GLY A 59 -10.34 -3.53 17.18
N ILE A 60 -11.40 -3.75 16.40
CA ILE A 60 -11.73 -2.89 15.25
C ILE A 60 -12.29 -1.53 15.70
N SER A 61 -13.01 -1.47 16.83
CA SER A 61 -13.51 -0.20 17.35
C SER A 61 -12.43 0.70 17.96
N VAL A 62 -11.22 0.20 18.24
CA VAL A 62 -10.12 1.03 18.78
C VAL A 62 -9.73 2.15 17.82
N LEU A 63 -9.70 1.87 16.51
CA LEU A 63 -9.37 2.83 15.47
C LEU A 63 -10.55 2.98 14.50
N GLU A 64 -11.46 3.88 14.84
CA GLU A 64 -12.68 4.07 14.07
C GLU A 64 -12.45 4.49 12.61
N TYR A 65 -11.37 5.24 12.34
CA TYR A 65 -11.06 5.75 11.00
C TYR A 65 -10.28 4.76 10.12
N GLN A 66 -9.75 3.66 10.68
CA GLN A 66 -8.88 2.70 9.98
C GLN A 66 -9.37 1.24 10.03
N ARG A 67 -10.66 1.03 10.29
CA ARG A 67 -11.29 -0.31 10.43
C ARG A 67 -10.96 -1.25 9.25
N MET A 68 -11.04 -0.75 8.02
CA MET A 68 -10.75 -1.55 6.83
C MET A 68 -9.28 -1.99 6.74
N GLN A 69 -8.35 -1.12 7.17
CA GLN A 69 -6.92 -1.43 7.19
C GLN A 69 -6.62 -2.55 8.19
N ILE A 70 -7.25 -2.52 9.37
CA ILE A 70 -7.10 -3.57 10.38
C ILE A 70 -7.60 -4.91 9.84
N ILE A 71 -8.77 -4.92 9.21
CA ILE A 71 -9.36 -6.15 8.63
C ILE A 71 -8.46 -6.70 7.54
N SER A 72 -7.93 -5.86 6.64
CA SER A 72 -7.03 -6.31 5.58
C SER A 72 -5.72 -6.87 6.12
N ASN A 73 -5.16 -6.25 7.15
CA ASN A 73 -3.94 -6.73 7.81
C ASN A 73 -4.18 -8.06 8.54
N LEU A 74 -5.32 -8.21 9.21
CA LEU A 74 -5.72 -9.46 9.86
C LEU A 74 -5.84 -10.61 8.85
N ILE A 75 -6.47 -10.37 7.70
CA ILE A 75 -6.57 -11.36 6.62
C ILE A 75 -5.18 -11.73 6.12
N SER A 76 -4.30 -10.75 5.93
CA SER A 76 -2.93 -11.00 5.48
C SER A 76 -2.13 -11.82 6.49
N PHE A 77 -2.23 -11.52 7.79
CA PHE A 77 -1.57 -12.29 8.83
C PHE A 77 -2.11 -13.72 8.95
N LYS A 78 -3.40 -13.94 8.67
CA LYS A 78 -3.99 -15.28 8.63
C LYS A 78 -3.48 -16.11 7.45
N LEU A 79 -3.17 -15.48 6.32
CA LEU A 79 -2.71 -16.16 5.10
C LEU A 79 -1.19 -16.37 5.05
N PHE A 80 -0.41 -15.35 5.45
CA PHE A 80 1.05 -15.32 5.30
C PHE A 80 1.81 -15.41 6.62
N GLY A 81 1.12 -15.43 7.76
CA GLY A 81 1.71 -15.41 9.08
C GLY A 81 2.11 -14.02 9.55
N LEU A 82 2.61 -13.94 10.80
CA LEU A 82 3.03 -12.70 11.44
C LEU A 82 4.43 -12.30 10.97
N SER A 83 4.50 -11.39 10.00
CA SER A 83 5.75 -10.77 9.56
C SER A 83 5.52 -9.33 9.12
N GLU A 84 6.59 -8.54 9.05
CA GLU A 84 6.51 -7.17 8.55
C GLU A 84 6.08 -7.14 7.08
N TRP A 85 6.57 -8.11 6.31
CA TRP A 85 6.20 -8.30 4.92
C TRP A 85 4.69 -8.53 4.77
N SER A 86 4.12 -9.42 5.60
CA SER A 86 2.69 -9.71 5.62
C SER A 86 1.83 -8.47 5.94
N ALA A 87 2.31 -7.56 6.78
CA ALA A 87 1.59 -6.33 7.12
C ALA A 87 1.47 -5.35 5.93
N ARG A 88 2.43 -5.40 4.99
CA ARG A 88 2.55 -4.46 3.86
C ARG A 88 1.88 -4.94 2.57
N ILE A 89 1.66 -6.24 2.43
CA ILE A 89 0.98 -6.83 1.26
C ILE A 89 -0.37 -6.16 0.98
N PRO A 90 -1.25 -5.92 1.99
CA PRO A 90 -2.54 -5.29 1.73
C PRO A 90 -2.42 -3.92 1.07
N SER A 91 -1.49 -3.08 1.54
CA SER A 91 -1.28 -1.73 0.99
C SER A 91 -0.81 -1.80 -0.47
N VAL A 92 0.08 -2.74 -0.79
CA VAL A 92 0.55 -2.91 -2.17
C VAL A 92 -0.52 -3.48 -3.09
N LEU A 93 -1.34 -4.41 -2.62
CA LEU A 93 -2.47 -4.93 -3.39
C LEU A 93 -3.47 -3.81 -3.71
N TRP A 94 -3.88 -3.03 -2.71
CA TRP A 94 -4.81 -1.92 -2.93
C TRP A 94 -4.21 -0.81 -3.79
N GLY A 95 -2.93 -0.49 -3.59
CA GLY A 95 -2.18 0.47 -4.40
C GLY A 95 -2.07 0.05 -5.87
N SER A 96 -1.86 -1.24 -6.15
CA SER A 96 -1.82 -1.74 -7.53
C SER A 96 -3.21 -1.82 -8.16
N LEU A 97 -4.24 -2.23 -7.41
CA LEU A 97 -5.63 -2.21 -7.89
C LEU A 97 -6.10 -0.78 -8.22
N GLY A 98 -5.60 0.22 -7.50
CA GLY A 98 -5.84 1.62 -7.80
C GLY A 98 -5.45 2.03 -9.24
N ILE A 99 -4.45 1.39 -9.87
CA ILE A 99 -4.08 1.65 -11.27
C ILE A 99 -5.24 1.32 -12.21
N VAL A 100 -5.88 0.16 -11.96
CA VAL A 100 -7.02 -0.31 -12.76
C VAL A 100 -8.23 0.60 -12.53
N PHE A 101 -8.50 0.97 -11.28
CA PHE A 101 -9.59 1.88 -10.96
C PHE A 101 -9.39 3.28 -11.56
N ALA A 102 -8.17 3.81 -11.52
CA ALA A 102 -7.82 5.09 -12.14
C ALA A 102 -8.09 5.06 -13.66
N TYR A 103 -7.70 3.97 -14.34
CA TYR A 103 -8.00 3.78 -15.75
C TYR A 103 -9.51 3.76 -16.02
N LEU A 104 -10.27 2.95 -15.28
CA LEU A 104 -11.71 2.79 -15.48
C LEU A 104 -12.48 4.10 -15.25
N LEU A 105 -12.13 4.83 -14.20
CA LEU A 105 -12.78 6.09 -13.84
C LEU A 105 -12.46 7.17 -14.88
N ALA A 106 -11.20 7.35 -15.25
CA ALA A 106 -10.81 8.34 -16.25
C ALA A 106 -11.31 8.00 -17.67
N LYS A 107 -11.39 6.71 -18.01
CA LYS A 107 -12.01 6.24 -19.27
C LYS A 107 -13.48 6.62 -19.35
N ARG A 108 -14.20 6.55 -18.23
CA ARG A 108 -15.63 6.91 -18.17
C ARG A 108 -15.86 8.41 -18.35
N HIS A 109 -14.97 9.27 -17.84
CA HIS A 109 -15.18 10.71 -17.83
C HIS A 109 -14.53 11.48 -19.00
N SER A 110 -13.34 11.10 -19.44
CA SER A 110 -12.61 11.86 -20.45
C SER A 110 -12.67 11.16 -21.80
N ASN A 111 -12.00 10.01 -21.92
CA ASN A 111 -11.91 9.15 -23.10
C ASN A 111 -10.84 8.08 -22.83
N ARG A 112 -10.56 7.21 -23.82
CA ARG A 112 -9.50 6.18 -23.72
C ARG A 112 -8.12 6.78 -23.42
N GLY A 113 -7.77 7.88 -24.08
CA GLY A 113 -6.50 8.58 -23.86
C GLY A 113 -6.35 9.11 -22.43
N GLY A 114 -7.41 9.72 -21.89
CA GLY A 114 -7.44 10.17 -20.49
C GLY A 114 -7.32 9.00 -19.50
N GLY A 115 -7.93 7.86 -19.82
CA GLY A 115 -7.76 6.62 -19.07
C GLY A 115 -6.30 6.17 -18.96
N PHE A 116 -5.58 6.14 -20.08
CA PHE A 116 -4.17 5.76 -20.08
C PHE A 116 -3.27 6.76 -19.37
N LEU A 117 -3.52 8.06 -19.56
CA LEU A 117 -2.76 9.10 -18.87
C LEU A 117 -2.95 8.99 -17.34
N ALA A 118 -4.19 8.77 -16.88
CA ALA A 118 -4.47 8.57 -15.46
C ALA A 118 -3.78 7.32 -14.91
N ALA A 119 -3.82 6.20 -15.63
CA ALA A 119 -3.13 4.97 -15.24
C ALA A 119 -1.61 5.16 -15.17
N PHE A 120 -1.03 5.82 -16.17
CA PHE A 120 0.40 6.15 -16.21
C PHE A 120 0.80 7.01 -15.02
N LEU A 121 0.07 8.11 -14.78
CA LEU A 121 0.30 8.98 -13.63
C LEU A 121 0.16 8.20 -12.32
N PHE A 122 -0.88 7.38 -12.16
CA PHE A 122 -1.07 6.61 -10.93
C PHE A 122 0.04 5.57 -10.69
N THR A 123 0.63 5.02 -11.75
CA THR A 123 1.75 4.08 -11.69
C THR A 123 3.06 4.75 -11.28
N PHE A 124 3.37 5.94 -11.79
CA PHE A 124 4.66 6.61 -11.59
C PHE A 124 4.63 7.76 -10.56
N LEU A 125 3.44 8.19 -10.12
CA LEU A 125 3.32 9.26 -9.14
C LEU A 125 3.92 8.80 -7.81
N GLN A 126 5.05 9.39 -7.44
CA GLN A 126 5.78 8.95 -6.25
C GLN A 126 4.93 9.04 -4.99
N LEU A 127 4.05 10.04 -4.86
CA LEU A 127 3.17 10.14 -3.70
C LEU A 127 2.40 8.82 -3.49
N ASN A 128 1.87 8.26 -4.57
CA ASN A 128 1.12 7.03 -4.51
C ASN A 128 1.99 5.79 -4.25
N LEU A 129 3.19 5.73 -4.84
CA LEU A 129 4.17 4.69 -4.52
C LEU A 129 4.54 4.73 -3.03
N ALA A 130 4.86 5.91 -2.50
CA ALA A 130 5.26 6.14 -1.11
C ALA A 130 4.19 5.71 -0.10
N HIS A 131 2.92 6.02 -0.37
CA HIS A 131 1.80 5.59 0.47
C HIS A 131 1.50 4.08 0.32
N SER A 132 1.68 3.52 -0.88
CA SER A 132 1.43 2.09 -1.12
C SER A 132 2.52 1.19 -0.51
N THR A 133 3.75 1.68 -0.37
CA THR A 133 4.91 0.91 0.14
C THR A 133 5.37 1.33 1.53
N SER A 134 4.69 2.29 2.16
CA SER A 134 5.09 2.95 3.42
C SER A 134 6.56 3.38 3.44
N CYS A 135 6.87 4.44 2.70
CA CYS A 135 8.13 5.17 2.74
C CYS A 135 7.96 6.61 2.25
N TYR A 136 7.88 7.61 3.14
CA TYR A 136 7.81 9.03 2.76
C TYR A 136 9.21 9.62 2.54
N TYR A 137 9.99 9.05 1.61
CA TYR A 137 11.37 9.52 1.37
C TYR A 137 11.48 10.78 0.49
N LEU A 138 10.39 11.23 -0.16
CA LEU A 138 10.46 12.36 -1.10
C LEU A 138 10.15 13.73 -0.48
N PHE A 139 9.56 13.79 0.71
CA PHE A 139 9.47 15.06 1.44
C PHE A 139 10.64 15.25 2.44
N CYS A 140 11.28 14.16 2.85
CA CYS A 140 12.40 14.23 3.78
C CYS A 140 13.70 14.74 3.10
N ARG A 141 13.88 14.51 1.80
CA ARG A 141 15.08 14.98 1.08
C ARG A 141 15.07 16.48 0.77
N GLN A 142 13.94 17.18 0.91
CA GLN A 142 13.89 18.64 0.78
C GLN A 142 13.99 19.38 2.11
N LYS A 143 13.91 18.68 3.26
CA LYS A 143 13.79 19.34 4.59
C LYS A 143 14.58 18.77 5.77
N TYR A 144 15.52 17.83 5.57
CA TYR A 144 16.33 17.32 6.68
C TYR A 144 17.77 17.01 6.22
N CYS A 145 18.65 18.01 6.00
CA CYS A 145 19.59 18.43 7.05
C CYS A 145 18.91 18.62 8.39
N THR A 146 18.93 17.59 9.24
CA THR A 146 18.79 17.58 10.72
C THR A 146 17.96 16.39 11.14
N CYS A 147 18.59 15.22 11.31
CA CYS A 147 18.21 14.24 12.34
C CYS A 147 19.34 13.21 12.44
N HIS A 148 20.51 13.71 12.83
CA HIS A 148 21.62 12.93 13.34
C HIS A 148 21.60 13.04 14.88
N CYS A 149 20.53 12.57 15.54
CA CYS A 149 20.34 12.50 16.99
C CYS A 149 19.14 11.55 17.18
N LEU A 150 19.15 10.41 17.88
CA LEU A 150 19.97 9.92 18.98
C LEU A 150 20.13 8.41 18.84
N GLY A 151 21.36 7.96 18.60
CA GLY A 151 21.81 6.69 19.15
C GLY A 151 22.28 6.95 20.58
N ASN A 152 22.04 5.97 21.45
CA ASN A 152 22.57 5.85 22.80
C ASN A 152 21.70 6.45 23.93
N THR A 153 20.95 5.58 24.61
CA THR A 153 21.01 5.45 26.07
C THR A 153 20.31 4.16 26.49
N SER A 154 21.15 3.18 26.80
CA SER A 154 20.92 2.16 27.81
C SER A 154 20.55 2.78 29.16
N HIS A 155 19.82 2.00 29.97
CA HIS A 155 19.39 2.28 31.35
C HIS A 155 18.16 3.20 31.50
N ILE A 156 17.06 2.64 32.02
CA ILE A 156 16.49 2.92 33.36
C ILE A 156 15.31 1.95 33.56
N ILE A 157 15.48 1.10 34.58
CA ILE A 157 14.53 0.44 35.51
C ILE A 157 13.08 0.29 35.05
#